data_AF-A0A357TIA0-F1
#
_entry.id   AF-A0A357TIA0-F1
#
_cell.length_a   1.000
_cell.length_b   1.000
_cell.length_c   1.000
_cell.angle_alpha   90.00
_cell.angle_beta   90.00
_cell.angle_gamma   90.00
#
_symmetry.space_group_name_H-M   'P 1'
#
loop_
_entity.id
_entity.type
_entity.pdbx_description
1 polymer ?
#
loop_
_entity_poly.entity_id
_entity_poly.type
_entity_poly.pdbx_seq_one_letter_code
_entity_poly.pdbx_strand_id
1 'polypeptide(L)'
;MAKRLARQAADSGADGVLAFPPYYPNAEMDGLVDYYSEIADASGLGVLVYSRDWAHYTPAQAERLAEIPNVVAWKDGSADIRRYQMIRERLGDKLHWVGGAGDDMVPGYYGIGVRAYTSSISAVAPKLSIKLHELGVAQATDELNQLITEHVVPLYALRTKRKGYEVSAMKTMLKMLGLSGGVVRPPLVEVNEAEQVELQAILDGWRKAGFLDR
;
A
#
# COMPACT_ATOMS: atom_id res chain seq x y z
N MET A 1 15.29 -11.31 -12.78
CA MET A 1 14.75 -10.02 -13.25
C MET A 1 14.74 -8.92 -12.18
N ALA A 2 14.37 -9.21 -10.92
CA ALA A 2 14.31 -8.21 -9.84
C ALA A 2 15.60 -7.38 -9.69
N LYS A 3 16.79 -8.03 -9.64
CA LYS A 3 18.10 -7.35 -9.67
C LYS A 3 18.24 -6.28 -10.75
N ARG A 4 17.84 -6.61 -11.99
CA ARG A 4 17.93 -5.72 -13.14
C ARG A 4 17.01 -4.50 -12.97
N LEU A 5 15.79 -4.71 -12.47
CA LEU A 5 14.84 -3.62 -12.22
C LEU A 5 15.30 -2.72 -11.08
N ALA A 6 15.87 -3.30 -10.02
CA ALA A 6 16.41 -2.55 -8.89
C ALA A 6 17.59 -1.66 -9.32
N ARG A 7 18.52 -2.20 -10.13
CA ARG A 7 19.60 -1.40 -10.73
C ARG A 7 19.06 -0.27 -11.61
N GLN A 8 18.09 -0.56 -12.48
CA GLN A 8 17.48 0.46 -13.33
C GLN A 8 16.78 1.56 -12.53
N ALA A 9 16.16 1.22 -11.40
CA ALA A 9 15.59 2.21 -10.49
C ALA A 9 16.66 3.14 -9.92
N ALA A 10 17.80 2.57 -9.46
CA ALA A 10 18.94 3.35 -9.00
C ALA A 10 19.54 4.24 -10.09
N ASP A 11 19.76 3.68 -11.29
CA ASP A 11 20.27 4.43 -12.46
C ASP A 11 19.31 5.58 -12.87
N SER A 12 18.03 5.46 -12.52
CA SER A 12 17.00 6.49 -12.77
C SER A 12 16.85 7.50 -11.63
N GLY A 13 17.67 7.39 -10.56
CA GLY A 13 17.66 8.30 -9.42
C GLY A 13 16.61 8.00 -8.34
N ALA A 14 16.12 6.76 -8.24
CA ALA A 14 15.23 6.37 -7.14
C ALA A 14 15.96 6.33 -5.79
N ASP A 15 15.29 6.74 -4.71
CA ASP A 15 15.84 6.71 -3.34
C ASP A 15 15.71 5.33 -2.64
N GLY A 16 14.84 4.46 -3.17
CA GLY A 16 14.53 3.18 -2.55
C GLY A 16 13.75 2.24 -3.47
N VAL A 17 13.69 0.97 -3.08
CA VAL A 17 12.98 -0.08 -3.82
C VAL A 17 11.94 -0.74 -2.92
N LEU A 18 10.68 -0.74 -3.35
CA LEU A 18 9.65 -1.61 -2.76
C LEU A 18 9.74 -3.00 -3.39
N ALA A 19 10.34 -3.94 -2.65
CA ALA A 19 10.52 -5.31 -3.08
C ALA A 19 9.25 -6.12 -2.83
N PHE A 20 8.57 -6.49 -3.92
CA PHE A 20 7.49 -7.48 -3.88
C PHE A 20 8.05 -8.87 -3.54
N PRO A 21 7.21 -9.78 -3.03
CA PRO A 21 7.57 -11.18 -2.92
C PRO A 21 8.02 -11.75 -4.26
N PRO A 22 8.91 -12.76 -4.28
CA PRO A 22 9.24 -13.45 -5.51
C PRO A 22 7.99 -14.09 -6.15
N TYR A 23 8.10 -14.46 -7.43
CA TYR A 23 6.98 -15.08 -8.14
C TYR A 23 6.64 -16.48 -7.57
N TYR A 24 7.65 -17.23 -7.12
CA TYR A 24 7.47 -18.60 -6.65
C TYR A 24 7.16 -18.64 -5.15
N PRO A 25 6.00 -19.19 -4.72
CA PRO A 25 5.56 -19.13 -3.33
C PRO A 25 6.21 -20.16 -2.41
N ASN A 26 6.69 -21.29 -2.95
CA ASN A 26 7.25 -22.39 -2.15
C ASN A 26 8.76 -22.23 -1.97
N ALA A 27 9.17 -21.07 -1.46
CA ALA A 27 10.58 -20.76 -1.23
C ALA A 27 10.98 -21.00 0.23
N GLU A 28 12.14 -21.62 0.42
CA GLU A 28 12.78 -21.70 1.73
C GLU A 28 13.31 -20.34 2.17
N MET A 29 13.42 -20.14 3.48
CA MET A 29 13.83 -18.84 4.04
C MET A 29 15.23 -18.41 3.62
N ASP A 30 16.15 -19.35 3.44
CA ASP A 30 17.51 -19.06 2.96
C ASP A 30 17.46 -18.44 1.56
N GLY A 31 16.64 -19.02 0.67
CA GLY A 31 16.43 -18.48 -0.67
C GLY A 31 15.71 -17.12 -0.68
N LEU A 32 14.86 -16.85 0.31
CA LEU A 32 14.23 -15.53 0.47
C LEU A 32 15.24 -14.48 0.93
N VAL A 33 16.13 -14.82 1.88
CA VAL A 33 17.22 -13.95 2.30
C VAL A 33 18.12 -13.62 1.10
N ASP A 34 18.52 -14.63 0.32
CA ASP A 34 19.32 -14.43 -0.89
C ASP A 34 18.60 -13.53 -1.89
N TYR A 35 17.31 -13.75 -2.13
CA TYR A 35 16.51 -12.95 -3.06
C TYR A 35 16.49 -11.45 -2.71
N TYR A 36 16.24 -11.11 -1.44
CA TYR A 36 16.21 -9.70 -1.02
C TYR A 36 17.61 -9.09 -0.93
N SER A 37 18.63 -9.87 -0.51
CA SER A 37 20.03 -9.43 -0.49
C SER A 37 20.51 -9.09 -1.89
N GLU A 38 20.20 -9.95 -2.87
CA GLU A 38 20.54 -9.72 -4.27
C GLU A 38 19.88 -8.45 -4.85
N ILE A 39 18.65 -8.12 -4.45
CA ILE A 39 17.97 -6.88 -4.84
C ILE A 39 18.67 -5.66 -4.25
N ALA A 40 19.00 -5.73 -2.96
CA ALA A 40 19.74 -4.69 -2.26
C ALA A 40 21.09 -4.45 -2.93
N ASP A 41 21.92 -5.49 -3.08
CA ASP A 41 23.26 -5.42 -3.65
C ASP A 41 23.27 -4.89 -5.08
N ALA A 42 22.27 -5.26 -5.89
CA ALA A 42 22.20 -4.84 -7.29
C ALA A 42 21.93 -3.34 -7.47
N SER A 43 21.27 -2.70 -6.50
CA SER A 43 20.85 -1.29 -6.55
C SER A 43 21.65 -0.36 -5.64
N GLY A 44 22.16 -0.88 -4.51
CA GLY A 44 22.74 -0.07 -3.43
C GLY A 44 21.72 0.76 -2.65
N LEU A 45 20.43 0.67 -2.98
CA LEU A 45 19.36 1.47 -2.38
C LEU A 45 18.80 0.81 -1.11
N GLY A 46 18.04 1.59 -0.33
CA GLY A 46 17.20 1.07 0.74
C GLY A 46 16.06 0.21 0.19
N VAL A 47 15.84 -0.95 0.78
CA VAL A 47 14.82 -1.92 0.39
C VAL A 47 13.68 -1.93 1.40
N LEU A 48 12.46 -1.75 0.90
CA LEU A 48 11.21 -1.96 1.62
C LEU A 48 10.72 -3.38 1.31
N VAL A 49 10.71 -4.27 2.30
CA VAL A 49 10.09 -5.60 2.14
C VAL A 49 8.57 -5.43 2.12
N TYR A 50 7.89 -5.99 1.10
CA TYR A 50 6.43 -5.96 1.01
C TYR A 50 5.81 -7.31 1.33
N SER A 51 5.25 -7.48 2.54
CA SER A 51 4.55 -8.71 2.93
C SER A 51 3.11 -8.74 2.42
N ARG A 52 2.90 -9.41 1.28
CA ARG A 52 1.60 -9.51 0.60
C ARG A 52 1.47 -10.82 -0.18
N ASP A 53 0.27 -11.08 -0.70
CA ASP A 53 -0.05 -12.27 -1.48
C ASP A 53 0.27 -13.55 -0.70
N TRP A 54 1.28 -14.33 -1.09
CA TRP A 54 1.67 -15.56 -0.40
C TRP A 54 2.72 -15.34 0.72
N ALA A 55 3.34 -14.15 0.77
CA ALA A 55 4.49 -13.89 1.63
C ALA A 55 4.07 -13.46 3.05
N HIS A 56 3.67 -14.46 3.83
CA HIS A 56 3.29 -14.30 5.23
C HIS A 56 4.44 -14.72 6.16
N TYR A 57 5.27 -13.76 6.54
CA TYR A 57 6.44 -14.01 7.38
C TYR A 57 6.08 -14.15 8.86
N THR A 58 6.70 -15.09 9.55
CA THR A 58 6.72 -15.09 11.02
C THR A 58 7.67 -14.00 11.55
N PRO A 59 7.58 -13.59 12.82
CA PRO A 59 8.54 -12.66 13.41
C PRO A 59 10.00 -13.11 13.27
N ALA A 60 10.29 -14.40 13.47
CA ALA A 60 11.64 -14.94 13.31
C ALA A 60 12.13 -14.89 11.84
N GLN A 61 11.23 -15.10 10.88
CA GLN A 61 11.55 -14.98 9.47
C GLN A 61 11.80 -13.52 9.06
N ALA A 62 10.99 -12.59 9.56
CA ALA A 62 11.16 -11.16 9.33
C ALA A 62 12.50 -10.66 9.90
N GLU A 63 12.92 -11.16 11.06
CA GLU A 63 14.24 -10.86 11.65
C GLU A 63 15.38 -11.24 10.72
N ARG A 64 15.33 -12.44 10.11
CA ARG A 64 16.35 -12.86 9.15
C ARG A 64 16.47 -11.91 7.94
N LEU A 65 15.35 -11.34 7.49
CA LEU A 65 15.36 -10.35 6.40
C LEU A 65 15.84 -8.97 6.88
N ALA A 66 15.55 -8.61 8.13
CA ALA A 66 15.99 -7.34 8.72
C ALA A 66 17.51 -7.29 8.98
N GLU A 67 18.19 -8.43 9.03
CA GLU A 67 19.66 -8.48 9.12
C GLU A 67 20.35 -8.14 7.79
N ILE A 68 19.60 -8.03 6.68
CA ILE A 68 20.14 -7.53 5.41
C ILE A 68 20.36 -6.01 5.57
N PRO A 69 21.61 -5.48 5.46
CA PRO A 69 21.93 -4.11 5.86
C PRO A 69 21.10 -3.01 5.18
N ASN A 70 20.66 -3.27 3.95
CA ASN A 70 19.89 -2.34 3.13
C ASN A 70 18.38 -2.51 3.29
N VAL A 71 17.88 -3.49 4.05
CA VAL A 71 16.46 -3.59 4.38
C VAL A 71 16.16 -2.58 5.48
N VAL A 72 15.49 -1.49 5.09
CA VAL A 72 15.28 -0.32 5.97
C VAL A 72 13.84 -0.19 6.44
N ALA A 73 12.92 -0.93 5.81
CA ALA A 73 11.50 -0.73 6.01
C ALA A 73 10.67 -1.95 5.66
N TRP A 74 9.49 -2.04 6.27
CA TRP A 74 8.54 -3.13 6.09
C TRP A 74 7.15 -2.59 5.79
N LYS A 75 6.66 -2.90 4.59
CA LYS A 75 5.31 -2.59 4.16
C LYS A 75 4.41 -3.81 4.34
N ASP A 76 3.31 -3.66 5.09
CA ASP A 76 2.28 -4.69 5.16
C ASP A 76 1.25 -4.53 4.05
N GLY A 77 0.94 -5.60 3.32
CA GLY A 77 -0.17 -5.67 2.36
C GLY A 77 -1.17 -6.77 2.65
N SER A 78 -1.03 -7.45 3.80
CA SER A 78 -1.88 -8.60 4.16
C SER A 78 -3.07 -8.21 5.04
N ALA A 79 -3.04 -7.02 5.67
CA ALA A 79 -4.05 -6.57 6.65
C ALA A 79 -4.17 -7.45 7.90
N ASP A 80 -3.24 -8.39 8.12
CA ASP A 80 -3.17 -9.18 9.35
C ASP A 80 -2.45 -8.37 10.43
N ILE A 81 -3.22 -7.50 11.09
CA ILE A 81 -2.72 -6.58 12.12
C ILE A 81 -2.04 -7.34 13.27
N ARG A 82 -2.53 -8.53 13.64
CA ARG A 82 -1.91 -9.35 14.68
C ARG A 82 -0.50 -9.77 14.28
N ARG A 83 -0.34 -10.33 13.07
CA ARG A 83 0.98 -10.75 12.56
C ARG A 83 1.91 -9.55 12.44
N TYR A 84 1.41 -8.45 11.89
CA TYR A 84 2.23 -7.26 11.68
C TYR A 84 2.70 -6.65 13.02
N GLN A 85 1.83 -6.60 14.03
CA GLN A 85 2.19 -6.19 15.38
C GLN A 85 3.26 -7.11 15.98
N MET A 86 3.14 -8.44 15.87
CA MET A 86 4.16 -9.37 16.40
C MET A 86 5.53 -9.18 15.74
N ILE A 87 5.58 -8.90 14.43
CA ILE A 87 6.83 -8.61 13.72
C ILE A 87 7.41 -7.28 14.23
N ARG A 88 6.58 -6.23 14.30
CA ARG A 88 6.98 -4.90 14.77
C ARG A 88 7.52 -4.93 16.20
N GLU A 89 6.84 -5.60 17.13
CA GLU A 89 7.30 -5.70 18.53
C GLU A 89 8.62 -6.49 18.65
N ARG A 90 8.86 -7.47 17.77
CA ARG A 90 10.14 -8.19 17.75
C ARG A 90 11.29 -7.33 17.24
N LEU A 91 11.05 -6.56 16.19
CA LEU A 91 12.10 -5.80 15.49
C LEU A 91 12.24 -4.34 15.97
N GLY A 92 11.27 -3.82 16.73
CA GLY A 92 11.31 -2.50 17.31
C GLY A 92 11.50 -1.40 16.26
N ASP A 93 12.53 -0.59 16.45
CA ASP A 93 12.92 0.53 15.61
C ASP A 93 13.95 0.16 14.52
N LYS A 94 14.31 -1.13 14.38
CA LYS A 94 15.23 -1.60 13.32
C LYS A 94 14.74 -1.25 11.91
N LEU A 95 13.42 -1.15 11.70
CA LEU A 95 12.80 -0.89 10.40
C LEU A 95 11.78 0.25 10.49
N HIS A 96 11.56 0.95 9.39
CA HIS A 96 10.39 1.80 9.24
C HIS A 96 9.15 0.98 8.87
N TRP A 97 8.06 1.16 9.62
CA TRP A 97 6.82 0.42 9.46
C TRP A 97 5.82 1.19 8.60
N VAL A 98 5.32 0.57 7.53
CA VAL A 98 4.38 1.17 6.57
C VAL A 98 3.13 0.30 6.42
N GLY A 99 1.96 0.88 6.71
CA GLY A 99 0.68 0.28 6.37
C GLY A 99 0.42 0.31 4.86
N GLY A 100 -0.10 -0.77 4.28
CA GLY A 100 -0.18 -0.86 2.82
C GLY A 100 -1.27 -1.79 2.28
N ALA A 101 -2.17 -2.28 3.12
CA ALA A 101 -3.38 -2.98 2.69
C ALA A 101 -4.42 -2.02 2.10
N GLY A 102 -4.51 -0.80 2.63
CA GLY A 102 -5.44 0.22 2.15
C GLY A 102 -5.62 1.38 3.13
N ASP A 103 -6.16 2.48 2.62
CA ASP A 103 -6.60 3.66 3.36
C ASP A 103 -7.67 3.33 4.43
N ASP A 104 -8.49 2.32 4.18
CA ASP A 104 -9.50 1.80 5.12
C ASP A 104 -8.88 1.16 6.38
N MET A 105 -7.63 0.70 6.29
CA MET A 105 -6.88 0.08 7.39
C MET A 105 -6.06 1.07 8.22
N VAL A 106 -6.11 2.37 7.91
CA VAL A 106 -5.40 3.41 8.68
C VAL A 106 -5.70 3.32 10.19
N PRO A 107 -6.96 3.19 10.66
CA PRO A 107 -7.23 3.04 12.10
C PRO A 107 -6.52 1.83 12.72
N GLY A 108 -6.51 0.69 12.02
CA GLY A 108 -5.86 -0.53 12.49
C GLY A 108 -4.35 -0.40 12.61
N TYR A 109 -3.69 0.15 11.59
CA TYR A 109 -2.25 0.38 11.63
C TYR A 109 -1.86 1.39 12.72
N TYR A 110 -2.60 2.50 12.84
CA TYR A 110 -2.28 3.54 13.80
C TYR A 110 -2.55 3.10 15.25
N GLY A 111 -3.56 2.25 15.46
CA GLY A 111 -3.83 1.62 16.75
C GLY A 111 -2.67 0.79 17.30
N ILE A 112 -1.84 0.20 16.42
CA ILE A 112 -0.65 -0.58 16.82
C ILE A 112 0.67 0.21 16.75
N GLY A 113 0.60 1.54 16.68
CA GLY A 113 1.79 2.40 16.73
C GLY A 113 2.48 2.66 15.38
N VAL A 114 1.92 2.21 14.25
CA VAL A 114 2.42 2.55 12.91
C VAL A 114 1.98 3.97 12.54
N ARG A 115 2.83 4.75 11.87
CA ARG A 115 2.57 6.17 11.56
C ARG A 115 2.80 6.55 10.09
N ALA A 116 3.03 5.56 9.24
CA ALA A 116 3.15 5.74 7.81
C ALA A 116 2.26 4.73 7.09
N TYR A 117 1.72 5.12 5.94
CA TYR A 117 0.98 4.22 5.08
C TYR A 117 1.04 4.67 3.62
N THR A 118 0.81 3.75 2.69
CA THR A 118 0.64 4.10 1.27
C THR A 118 -0.83 4.18 0.93
N SER A 119 -1.23 5.28 0.30
CA SER A 119 -2.60 5.56 -0.09
C SER A 119 -2.81 5.34 -1.59
N SER A 120 -3.87 4.63 -1.96
CA SER A 120 -4.33 4.67 -3.36
C SER A 120 -5.17 5.91 -3.61
N ILE A 121 -5.94 6.34 -2.60
CA ILE A 121 -6.80 7.52 -2.67
C ILE A 121 -6.00 8.77 -3.00
N SER A 122 -4.72 8.86 -2.58
CA SER A 122 -3.90 10.05 -2.81
C SER A 122 -3.65 10.38 -4.27
N ALA A 123 -3.81 9.41 -5.18
CA ALA A 123 -3.75 9.66 -6.62
C ALA A 123 -4.93 10.50 -7.12
N VAL A 124 -6.08 10.43 -6.44
CA VAL A 124 -7.34 11.06 -6.85
C VAL A 124 -7.74 12.21 -5.93
N ALA A 125 -7.69 11.98 -4.62
CA ALA A 125 -8.08 12.92 -3.57
C ALA A 125 -6.97 13.02 -2.49
N PRO A 126 -5.82 13.64 -2.80
CA PRO A 126 -4.68 13.73 -1.87
C PRO A 126 -5.04 14.37 -0.53
N LYS A 127 -5.96 15.34 -0.50
CA LYS A 127 -6.44 15.97 0.74
C LYS A 127 -7.13 14.98 1.68
N LEU A 128 -7.86 13.99 1.16
CA LEU A 128 -8.49 12.95 1.96
C LEU A 128 -7.42 12.08 2.64
N SER A 129 -6.41 11.66 1.89
CA SER A 129 -5.28 10.88 2.43
C SER A 129 -4.51 11.66 3.50
N ILE A 130 -4.22 12.94 3.26
CA ILE A 130 -3.59 13.80 4.27
C ILE A 130 -4.47 13.88 5.52
N LYS A 131 -5.78 14.06 5.38
CA LYS A 131 -6.68 14.15 6.52
C LYS A 131 -6.74 12.85 7.34
N LEU A 132 -6.72 11.70 6.68
CA LEU A 132 -6.62 10.39 7.35
C LEU A 132 -5.34 10.28 8.18
N HIS A 133 -4.20 10.70 7.63
CA HIS A 133 -2.93 10.75 8.36
C HIS A 133 -3.02 11.68 9.59
N GLU A 134 -3.49 12.91 9.41
CA GLU A 134 -3.60 13.91 10.48
C GLU A 134 -4.43 13.39 11.66
N LEU A 135 -5.62 12.84 11.38
CA LEU A 135 -6.50 12.30 12.42
C LEU A 135 -5.90 11.06 13.09
N GLY A 136 -5.23 10.20 12.31
CA GLY A 136 -4.52 9.04 12.84
C GLY A 136 -3.39 9.43 13.78
N VAL A 137 -2.54 10.40 13.40
CA VAL A 137 -1.44 10.90 14.24
C VAL A 137 -1.99 11.56 15.51
N ALA A 138 -3.06 12.34 15.39
CA ALA A 138 -3.73 12.99 16.51
C ALA A 138 -4.51 12.02 17.42
N GLN A 139 -4.63 10.74 17.05
CA GLN A 139 -5.44 9.73 17.73
C GLN A 139 -6.93 10.13 17.87
N ALA A 140 -7.42 10.98 16.96
CA ALA A 140 -8.80 11.43 16.86
C ALA A 140 -9.67 10.31 16.30
N THR A 141 -9.92 9.29 17.14
CA THR A 141 -10.42 7.97 16.72
C THR A 141 -11.85 8.05 16.19
N ASP A 142 -12.71 8.84 16.82
CA ASP A 142 -14.11 8.98 16.42
C ASP A 142 -14.21 9.71 15.08
N GLU A 143 -13.49 10.82 14.91
CA GLU A 143 -13.44 11.59 13.68
C GLU A 143 -12.79 10.79 12.53
N LEU A 144 -11.74 10.02 12.83
CA LEU A 144 -11.10 9.14 11.87
C LEU A 144 -12.07 8.06 11.39
N ASN A 145 -12.77 7.40 12.31
CA ASN A 145 -13.74 6.37 11.98
C ASN A 145 -14.92 6.94 11.17
N GLN A 146 -15.41 8.12 11.53
CA GLN A 146 -16.45 8.80 10.77
C GLN A 146 -15.98 9.11 9.34
N LEU A 147 -14.78 9.66 9.18
CA LEU A 147 -14.19 9.97 7.88
C LEU A 147 -14.02 8.70 7.01
N ILE A 148 -13.58 7.60 7.63
CA ILE A 148 -13.46 6.29 6.99
C ILE A 148 -14.83 5.82 6.50
N THR A 149 -15.85 5.82 7.37
CA THR A 149 -17.21 5.37 7.02
C THR A 149 -17.81 6.19 5.89
N GLU A 150 -17.68 7.51 5.93
CA GLU A 150 -18.34 8.42 4.98
C GLU A 150 -17.63 8.48 3.62
N HIS A 151 -16.29 8.42 3.61
CA HIS A 151 -15.51 8.77 2.42
C HIS A 151 -14.55 7.70 1.94
N VAL A 152 -14.23 6.68 2.73
CA VAL A 152 -13.29 5.63 2.34
C VAL A 152 -14.02 4.32 2.05
N VAL A 153 -14.85 3.85 2.99
CA VAL A 153 -15.59 2.58 2.88
C VAL A 153 -16.39 2.45 1.59
N PRO A 154 -17.10 3.47 1.07
CA PRO A 154 -17.85 3.32 -0.18
C PRO A 154 -16.96 2.93 -1.38
N LEU A 155 -15.77 3.51 -1.50
CA LEU A 155 -14.81 3.13 -2.54
C LEU A 155 -14.28 1.72 -2.33
N TYR A 156 -13.94 1.37 -1.09
CA TYR A 156 -13.43 0.04 -0.76
C TYR A 156 -14.48 -1.05 -1.00
N ALA A 157 -15.74 -0.81 -0.64
CA ALA A 157 -16.86 -1.68 -0.96
C ALA A 157 -16.98 -1.92 -2.48
N LEU A 158 -16.91 -0.86 -3.29
CA LEU A 158 -16.89 -1.00 -4.76
C LEU A 158 -15.72 -1.84 -5.24
N ARG A 159 -14.52 -1.61 -4.69
CA ARG A 159 -13.31 -2.37 -5.06
C ARG A 159 -13.41 -3.86 -4.74
N THR A 160 -14.20 -4.27 -3.75
CA THR A 160 -14.39 -5.68 -3.42
C THR A 160 -15.31 -6.42 -4.41
N LYS A 161 -16.09 -5.70 -5.22
CA LYS A 161 -17.03 -6.33 -6.17
C LYS A 161 -16.33 -7.24 -7.18
N ARG A 162 -15.11 -6.87 -7.60
CA ARG A 162 -14.30 -7.65 -8.56
C ARG A 162 -12.81 -7.53 -8.27
N LYS A 163 -12.06 -8.62 -8.51
CA LYS A 163 -10.60 -8.63 -8.37
C LYS A 163 -9.95 -7.67 -9.35
N GLY A 164 -8.95 -6.91 -8.91
CA GLY A 164 -8.23 -5.93 -9.73
C GLY A 164 -8.83 -4.52 -9.68
N TYR A 165 -9.98 -4.33 -9.03
CA TYR A 165 -10.62 -3.01 -8.92
C TYR A 165 -9.85 -2.03 -8.05
N GLU A 166 -8.90 -2.51 -7.24
CA GLU A 166 -7.89 -1.67 -6.61
C GLU A 166 -7.06 -0.82 -7.58
N VAL A 167 -6.94 -1.24 -8.85
CA VAL A 167 -6.30 -0.45 -9.91
C VAL A 167 -7.34 0.14 -10.86
N SER A 168 -8.29 -0.68 -11.33
CA SER A 168 -9.25 -0.25 -12.37
C SER A 168 -10.16 0.89 -11.91
N ALA A 169 -10.64 0.86 -10.67
CA ALA A 169 -11.48 1.94 -10.14
C ALA A 169 -10.69 3.25 -10.07
N MET A 170 -9.44 3.20 -9.55
CA MET A 170 -8.59 4.38 -9.41
C MET A 170 -8.27 5.02 -10.76
N LYS A 171 -7.89 4.22 -11.77
CA LYS A 171 -7.65 4.71 -13.13
C LYS A 171 -8.89 5.33 -13.77
N THR A 172 -10.06 4.74 -13.51
CA THR A 172 -11.33 5.28 -14.00
C THR A 172 -11.66 6.61 -13.35
N MET A 173 -11.49 6.74 -12.03
CA MET A 173 -11.67 8.01 -11.32
C MET A 173 -10.72 9.09 -11.82
N LEU A 174 -9.44 8.77 -12.06
CA LEU A 174 -8.49 9.69 -12.70
C LEU A 174 -9.00 10.17 -14.06
N LYS A 175 -9.49 9.26 -14.91
CA LYS A 175 -10.06 9.59 -16.22
C LYS A 175 -11.31 10.49 -16.10
N MET A 176 -12.20 10.22 -15.14
CA MET A 176 -13.39 11.04 -14.87
C MET A 176 -13.03 12.47 -14.45
N LEU A 177 -11.89 12.64 -13.78
CA LEU A 177 -11.33 13.95 -13.42
C LEU A 177 -10.53 14.62 -14.56
N GLY A 178 -10.52 14.04 -15.77
CA GLY A 178 -9.74 14.55 -16.89
C GLY A 178 -8.22 14.34 -16.75
N LEU A 179 -7.78 13.51 -15.79
CA LEU A 179 -6.38 13.15 -15.58
C LEU A 179 -6.01 11.88 -16.36
N SER A 180 -4.71 11.67 -16.56
CA SER A 180 -4.20 10.50 -17.27
C SER A 180 -4.22 9.25 -16.40
N GLY A 181 -5.35 8.54 -16.38
CA GLY A 181 -5.45 7.18 -15.82
C GLY A 181 -5.18 6.07 -16.85
N GLY A 182 -5.63 6.28 -18.09
CA GLY A 182 -5.57 5.30 -19.17
C GLY A 182 -6.38 4.03 -18.90
N VAL A 183 -6.43 3.13 -19.88
CA VAL A 183 -7.02 1.80 -19.69
C VAL A 183 -6.11 0.91 -18.82
N VAL A 184 -6.71 -0.09 -18.17
CA VAL A 184 -5.94 -1.15 -17.53
C VAL A 184 -5.43 -2.13 -18.59
N ARG A 185 -4.34 -2.84 -18.27
CA ARG A 185 -3.84 -3.93 -19.12
C ARG A 185 -4.37 -5.26 -18.58
N PRO A 186 -4.65 -6.25 -19.44
CA PRO A 186 -4.92 -7.61 -18.98
C PRO A 186 -3.84 -8.10 -18.01
N PRO A 187 -4.19 -8.89 -16.98
CA PRO A 187 -5.48 -9.54 -16.76
C PRO A 187 -6.54 -8.69 -16.04
N LEU A 188 -6.29 -7.40 -15.81
CA LEU A 188 -7.27 -6.50 -15.23
C LEU A 188 -8.42 -6.23 -16.21
N VAL A 189 -9.57 -5.88 -15.65
CA VAL A 189 -10.79 -5.55 -16.38
C VAL A 189 -11.26 -4.15 -15.99
N GLU A 190 -11.89 -3.45 -16.93
CA GLU A 190 -12.49 -2.14 -16.67
C GLU A 190 -13.70 -2.25 -15.73
N VAL A 191 -14.05 -1.12 -15.11
CA VAL A 191 -15.33 -0.97 -14.38
C VAL A 191 -16.48 -0.83 -15.38
N ASN A 192 -17.63 -1.44 -15.06
CA ASN A 192 -18.80 -1.36 -15.93
C ASN A 192 -19.54 -0.01 -15.78
N GLU A 193 -20.51 0.27 -16.66
CA GLU A 193 -21.23 1.55 -16.67
C GLU A 193 -21.98 1.83 -15.35
N ALA A 194 -22.58 0.82 -14.72
CA ALA A 194 -23.27 1.00 -13.45
C ALA A 194 -22.29 1.34 -12.32
N GLU A 195 -21.14 0.69 -12.28
CA GLU A 195 -20.07 0.98 -11.32
C GLU A 195 -19.42 2.34 -11.58
N GLN A 196 -19.40 2.83 -12.83
CA GLN A 196 -18.97 4.20 -13.14
C GLN A 196 -19.89 5.24 -12.51
N VAL A 197 -21.21 5.00 -12.50
CA VAL A 197 -22.16 5.87 -11.80
C VAL A 197 -21.89 5.89 -10.29
N GLU A 198 -21.56 4.74 -9.69
CA GLU A 198 -21.17 4.68 -8.27
C GLU A 198 -19.86 5.43 -7.98
N LEU A 199 -18.86 5.29 -8.84
CA LEU A 199 -17.60 6.04 -8.73
C LEU A 199 -17.82 7.55 -8.85
N GLN A 200 -18.72 7.99 -9.75
CA GLN A 200 -19.08 9.39 -9.89
C GLN A 200 -19.73 9.92 -8.61
N ALA A 201 -20.64 9.15 -7.99
CA ALA A 201 -21.25 9.52 -6.71
C ALA A 201 -20.20 9.66 -5.58
N ILE A 202 -19.19 8.79 -5.55
CA ILE A 202 -18.06 8.88 -4.60
C ILE A 202 -17.26 10.18 -4.85
N LEU A 203 -16.92 10.48 -6.11
CA LEU A 203 -16.22 11.73 -6.47
C LEU A 203 -17.02 12.96 -6.08
N ASP A 204 -18.33 12.96 -6.29
CA ASP A 204 -19.20 14.08 -5.93
C ASP A 204 -19.27 14.27 -4.40
N GLY A 205 -19.30 13.17 -3.65
CA GLY A 205 -19.18 13.19 -2.20
C GLY A 205 -17.86 13.79 -1.73
N TRP A 206 -16.74 13.38 -2.33
CA TRP A 206 -15.42 13.95 -2.04
C TRP A 206 -15.31 15.44 -2.42
N ARG A 207 -15.93 15.86 -3.53
CA ARG A 207 -15.98 17.27 -3.94
C ARG A 207 -16.78 18.11 -2.95
N LYS A 208 -17.94 17.62 -2.50
CA LYS A 208 -18.78 18.30 -1.50
C LYS A 208 -18.06 18.44 -0.16
N ALA A 209 -17.26 17.44 0.23
CA ALA A 209 -16.44 17.46 1.44
C ALA A 209 -15.12 18.26 1.30
N GLY A 210 -14.81 18.79 0.11
CA GLY A 210 -13.62 19.63 -0.12
C GLY A 210 -12.31 18.87 -0.35
N PHE A 211 -12.37 17.56 -0.63
CA PHE A 211 -11.18 16.74 -0.88
C PHE A 211 -10.68 16.77 -2.32
N LEU A 212 -11.51 17.26 -3.25
CA LEU A 212 -11.15 17.50 -4.64
C LEU A 212 -11.08 19.00 -4.91
N ASP A 213 -10.16 19.41 -5.77
CA ASP A 213 -10.13 20.76 -6.30
C ASP A 213 -11.31 21.00 -7.25
N ARG A 214 -11.71 22.27 -7.40
CA ARG A 214 -12.85 22.67 -8.23
C ARG A 214 -12.59 22.46 -9.71
#